data_AF-A0A849Q6A1-F1
#
_entry.id   AF-A0A849Q6A1-F1
#
_cell.length_a   1.000
_cell.length_b   1.000
_cell.length_c   1.000
_cell.angle_alpha   90.00
_cell.angle_beta   90.00
_cell.angle_gamma   90.00
#
_symmetry.space_group_name_H-M   'P 1'
#
loop_
_entity.id
_entity.type
_entity.pdbx_description
1 polymer ?
#
loop_
_entity_poly.entity_id
_entity_poly.type
_entity_poly.pdbx_seq_one_letter_code
_entity_poly.pdbx_strand_id
1 'polypeptide(L)'
;MKSAALAIVVVLLMANVIMYPYWTAQQDNDDDWNPDDGPNGEDIVSIDAISVTVPPVRSGDILLYDYEFLAEIYSLNTTSGNWSIIKLEANGQLLEQLNGPLSQKDGYLVTHESWQLHTELSLTVKITIEEHNEGEDSEPLIVNGRIQVDRDRFATLKGDVAILNSVDGLLAVDEVSGLEIPISNLEFGVKNKGYMDPLVEVDRPLEEQLYGDGNTLTEGDNGTYGEENPDWNYTQWYNWSMDRSDRVRGYDCARLNISLDFFGFMTLDKLIWLSSSVPRPVKIMYYSYTGWTDPNETGYILLSTSQTLTKDGYTKGGAEIPINRQAKENFVDRSLTADFREWEIAPQDGSISSSSFDLGLEEAVEVALAESSGLNDWMETHPSPLVSEASYWANQTDLRTMEYTWNITFADEMGEWDDWEVWYPTNAYQVNVTKQVITRPALGDLVETFIASERGPWYGYAPIPENDMADQLLTLASSEDIWANVQEIADAAYSGFGQDEVDFTDAWYSYSTGGLDVAGGFGMELLDTLAGISIPNTRVSYIMQFGNVWEGADTTAVAVDAETGRMVYIMQVEGPQGLALLFGAGD
;
A
#
# COMPACT_ATOMS: atom_id res chain seq x y z
N MET A 1 6.42 0.04 -28.15
CA MET A 1 5.21 -0.62 -27.59
C MET A 1 5.52 -1.33 -26.26
N LYS A 2 6.23 -2.48 -26.21
CA LYS A 2 6.65 -3.05 -24.90
C LYS A 2 7.46 -2.02 -24.07
N SER A 3 8.34 -1.25 -24.72
CA SER A 3 9.04 -0.11 -24.11
C SER A 3 8.12 1.00 -23.56
N ALA A 4 6.94 1.21 -24.15
CA ALA A 4 6.02 2.26 -23.73
C ALA A 4 5.22 1.88 -22.48
N ALA A 5 4.69 0.65 -22.43
CA ALA A 5 4.05 0.13 -21.23
C ALA A 5 5.07 -0.03 -20.09
N LEU A 6 6.27 -0.54 -20.38
CA LEU A 6 7.35 -0.63 -19.40
C LEU A 6 7.78 0.75 -18.88
N ALA A 7 7.85 1.76 -19.74
CA ALA A 7 8.15 3.13 -19.32
C ALA A 7 7.04 3.70 -18.42
N ILE A 8 5.76 3.53 -18.76
CA ILE A 8 4.63 3.93 -17.88
C ILE A 8 4.71 3.20 -16.53
N VAL A 9 5.02 1.90 -16.52
CA VAL A 9 5.21 1.10 -15.31
C VAL A 9 6.39 1.61 -14.47
N VAL A 10 7.57 1.79 -15.06
CA VAL A 10 8.76 2.33 -14.37
C VAL A 10 8.51 3.74 -13.87
N VAL A 11 7.75 4.55 -14.60
CA VAL A 11 7.39 5.92 -14.22
C VAL A 11 6.35 5.96 -13.09
N LEU A 12 5.39 5.03 -13.04
CA LEU A 12 4.46 4.90 -11.92
C LEU A 12 5.15 4.35 -10.67
N LEU A 13 5.99 3.33 -10.82
CA LEU A 13 6.86 2.82 -9.75
C LEU A 13 7.78 3.93 -9.21
N MET A 14 8.41 4.71 -10.09
CA MET A 14 9.18 5.88 -9.66
C MET A 14 8.31 6.98 -9.06
N ALA A 15 7.07 7.20 -9.51
CA ALA A 15 6.15 8.13 -8.86
C ALA A 15 5.84 7.73 -7.41
N ASN A 16 5.83 6.42 -7.11
CA ASN A 16 5.73 5.92 -5.73
C ASN A 16 6.96 6.32 -4.88
N VAL A 17 8.16 6.38 -5.46
CA VAL A 17 9.41 6.82 -4.75
C VAL A 17 9.33 8.28 -4.27
N ILE A 18 8.38 9.09 -4.75
CA ILE A 18 8.14 10.45 -4.23
C ILE A 18 7.09 10.46 -3.10
N MET A 19 6.21 9.45 -3.04
CA MET A 19 5.25 9.30 -1.93
C MET A 19 5.74 8.37 -0.81
N TYR A 20 6.76 7.54 -1.07
CA TYR A 20 7.43 6.67 -0.10
C TYR A 20 8.86 7.17 0.17
N PRO A 21 9.13 7.83 1.32
CA PRO A 21 10.31 8.71 1.48
C PRO A 21 11.63 7.99 1.84
N TYR A 22 12.05 7.01 1.03
CA TYR A 22 13.35 6.32 1.14
C TYR A 22 13.92 5.98 -0.27
N TRP A 23 15.26 5.87 -0.43
CA TRP A 23 16.08 5.50 -1.63
C TRP A 23 16.60 6.64 -2.59
N THR A 24 17.45 6.39 -3.61
CA THR A 24 18.95 6.23 -3.61
C THR A 24 19.58 6.88 -4.89
N ALA A 25 20.83 7.42 -4.87
CA ALA A 25 21.53 8.02 -6.05
C ALA A 25 22.50 9.23 -5.73
N GLN A 26 23.80 9.29 -6.14
CA GLN A 26 24.83 10.28 -5.69
C GLN A 26 25.17 11.45 -6.60
N GLN A 27 25.59 12.56 -5.96
CA GLN A 27 26.46 13.58 -6.54
C GLN A 27 27.72 12.97 -7.19
N ASP A 28 28.02 13.44 -8.40
CA ASP A 28 29.39 13.84 -8.74
C ASP A 28 29.40 15.37 -8.90
N ASN A 29 30.52 16.03 -8.59
CA ASN A 29 30.59 17.50 -8.62
C ASN A 29 31.10 17.98 -9.99
N ASP A 30 30.25 18.66 -10.77
CA ASP A 30 30.59 19.87 -11.55
C ASP A 30 29.40 20.30 -12.46
N ASP A 31 28.46 21.08 -11.93
CA ASP A 31 27.91 22.30 -12.57
C ASP A 31 26.96 23.02 -11.59
N ASP A 32 26.99 24.37 -11.57
CA ASP A 32 26.14 25.19 -10.69
C ASP A 32 24.66 25.18 -11.16
N TRP A 33 23.91 24.09 -10.93
CA TRP A 33 22.45 24.14 -11.02
C TRP A 33 21.87 24.95 -9.85
N ASN A 34 21.61 26.22 -10.12
CA ASN A 34 20.97 27.13 -9.18
C ASN A 34 19.45 26.85 -9.13
N PRO A 35 18.87 26.46 -7.97
CA PRO A 35 17.43 26.19 -7.84
C PRO A 35 16.54 27.44 -8.03
N ASP A 36 17.14 28.63 -8.13
CA ASP A 36 16.45 29.89 -8.41
C ASP A 36 16.25 30.15 -9.93
N ASP A 37 16.89 29.39 -10.84
CA ASP A 37 16.87 29.61 -12.31
C ASP A 37 15.73 28.87 -13.06
N GLY A 38 14.58 28.67 -12.39
CA GLY A 38 13.34 28.15 -12.99
C GLY A 38 12.54 29.22 -13.77
N PRO A 39 11.79 28.85 -14.83
CA PRO A 39 11.33 29.83 -15.82
C PRO A 39 10.01 30.54 -15.45
N ASN A 40 10.01 31.44 -14.44
CA ASN A 40 9.17 32.68 -14.43
C ASN A 40 9.39 33.67 -13.24
N GLY A 41 10.63 33.94 -12.83
CA GLY A 41 10.98 35.14 -12.05
C GLY A 41 11.31 34.91 -10.57
N GLU A 42 11.76 35.98 -9.89
CA GLU A 42 12.32 35.97 -8.53
C GLU A 42 11.29 35.60 -7.44
N ASP A 43 11.01 34.31 -7.28
CA ASP A 43 10.07 33.75 -6.28
C ASP A 43 10.68 33.50 -4.89
N ILE A 44 12.01 33.49 -4.82
CA ILE A 44 12.83 33.35 -3.60
C ILE A 44 13.75 34.58 -3.52
N VAL A 45 13.71 35.31 -2.40
CA VAL A 45 14.51 36.51 -2.18
C VAL A 45 15.15 36.46 -0.79
N SER A 46 16.47 36.35 -0.70
CA SER A 46 17.16 36.23 0.58
C SER A 46 16.99 37.45 1.49
N ILE A 47 16.92 37.20 2.79
CA ILE A 47 16.64 38.18 3.84
C ILE A 47 17.71 38.13 4.94
N ASP A 48 17.66 39.06 5.90
CA ASP A 48 18.47 38.94 7.13
C ASP A 48 18.05 37.68 7.91
N ALA A 49 19.02 37.00 8.53
CA ALA A 49 18.83 35.73 9.25
C ALA A 49 17.71 35.76 10.30
N ILE A 50 16.85 34.74 10.32
CA ILE A 50 15.72 34.63 11.26
C ILE A 50 15.77 33.36 12.14
N SER A 51 15.00 33.39 13.23
CA SER A 51 14.56 32.19 13.97
C SER A 51 13.10 31.88 13.64
N VAL A 52 12.78 30.60 13.47
CA VAL A 52 11.44 30.11 13.14
C VAL A 52 10.95 29.15 14.23
N THR A 53 9.70 29.34 14.63
CA THR A 53 8.94 28.38 15.46
C THR A 53 7.67 28.05 14.67
N VAL A 54 7.50 26.80 14.24
CA VAL A 54 6.33 26.42 13.45
C VAL A 54 5.06 26.53 14.32
N PRO A 55 4.04 27.29 13.91
CA PRO A 55 2.82 27.46 14.72
C PRO A 55 1.98 26.17 14.75
N PRO A 56 1.20 25.93 15.81
CA PRO A 56 0.34 24.75 15.92
C PRO A 56 -0.79 24.76 14.88
N VAL A 57 -1.09 23.57 14.35
CA VAL A 57 -2.21 23.30 13.43
C VAL A 57 -3.57 23.60 14.06
N ARG A 58 -4.51 24.06 13.24
CA ARG A 58 -5.87 24.48 13.64
C ARG A 58 -6.93 23.79 12.80
N SER A 59 -8.08 23.60 13.43
CA SER A 59 -9.27 23.08 12.78
C SER A 59 -9.77 24.04 11.70
N GLY A 60 -9.80 23.58 10.45
CA GLY A 60 -10.06 24.38 9.26
C GLY A 60 -8.88 25.21 8.78
N ASP A 61 -7.62 24.89 9.14
CA ASP A 61 -6.47 25.33 8.36
C ASP A 61 -6.54 24.65 6.99
N ILE A 62 -6.39 25.43 5.90
CA ILE A 62 -6.35 24.95 4.51
C ILE A 62 -5.11 25.56 3.85
N LEU A 63 -4.35 24.74 3.12
CA LEU A 63 -3.13 25.13 2.42
C LEU A 63 -3.19 24.65 0.97
N LEU A 64 -3.08 25.56 0.01
CA LEU A 64 -3.03 25.25 -1.42
C LEU A 64 -1.62 25.48 -1.98
N TYR A 65 -1.02 24.41 -2.50
CA TYR A 65 0.31 24.37 -3.09
C TYR A 65 0.25 24.21 -4.62
N ASP A 66 1.15 24.90 -5.31
CA ASP A 66 1.61 24.50 -6.64
C ASP A 66 2.50 23.25 -6.45
N TYR A 67 2.27 22.20 -7.25
CA TYR A 67 3.04 20.94 -7.18
C TYR A 67 3.64 20.60 -8.54
N GLU A 68 4.94 20.28 -8.56
CA GLU A 68 5.71 19.92 -9.74
C GLU A 68 6.57 18.67 -9.45
N PHE A 69 6.66 17.76 -10.42
CA PHE A 69 7.54 16.59 -10.38
C PHE A 69 8.15 16.32 -11.76
N LEU A 70 9.43 15.94 -11.76
CA LEU A 70 10.26 15.61 -12.89
C LEU A 70 11.07 14.35 -12.57
N ALA A 71 10.92 13.32 -13.41
CA ALA A 71 11.85 12.20 -13.49
C ALA A 71 12.40 12.10 -14.91
N GLU A 72 13.72 11.94 -15.04
CA GLU A 72 14.39 11.79 -16.32
C GLU A 72 15.49 10.72 -16.21
N ILE A 73 15.43 9.71 -17.08
CA ILE A 73 16.45 8.66 -17.22
C ILE A 73 16.99 8.70 -18.65
N TYR A 74 18.30 8.72 -18.78
CA TYR A 74 19.00 8.70 -20.06
C TYR A 74 20.08 7.62 -20.08
N SER A 75 20.18 6.88 -21.20
CA SER A 75 21.29 5.96 -21.48
C SER A 75 21.75 6.10 -22.93
N LEU A 76 23.07 6.04 -23.13
CA LEU A 76 23.78 6.06 -24.41
C LEU A 76 24.73 4.87 -24.47
N ASN A 77 24.53 3.98 -25.43
CA ASN A 77 25.50 2.95 -25.75
C ASN A 77 26.67 3.57 -26.53
N THR A 78 27.83 3.70 -25.89
CA THR A 78 28.99 4.40 -26.45
C THR A 78 29.69 3.62 -27.58
N THR A 79 29.31 2.36 -27.81
CA THR A 79 29.83 1.52 -28.91
C THR A 79 29.01 1.64 -30.20
N SER A 80 27.68 1.80 -30.11
CA SER A 80 26.79 1.97 -31.28
C SER A 80 26.36 3.42 -31.54
N GLY A 81 26.42 4.30 -30.54
CA GLY A 81 25.84 5.64 -30.61
C GLY A 81 24.31 5.65 -30.47
N ASN A 82 23.68 4.50 -30.19
CA ASN A 82 22.26 4.43 -29.89
C ASN A 82 22.01 4.98 -28.48
N TRP A 83 20.96 5.76 -28.31
CA TRP A 83 20.57 6.33 -27.01
C TRP A 83 19.06 6.27 -26.82
N SER A 84 18.63 6.34 -25.56
CA SER A 84 17.24 6.51 -25.18
C SER A 84 17.10 7.47 -24.01
N ILE A 85 15.96 8.17 -23.98
CA ILE A 85 15.52 8.98 -22.83
C ILE A 85 14.08 8.62 -22.48
N ILE A 86 13.80 8.52 -21.18
CA ILE A 86 12.46 8.42 -20.62
C ILE A 86 12.29 9.57 -19.65
N LYS A 87 11.33 10.45 -19.92
CA LYS A 87 11.03 11.62 -19.10
C LYS A 87 9.56 11.60 -18.68
N LEU A 88 9.27 11.75 -17.39
CA LEU A 88 7.97 12.25 -16.92
C LEU A 88 8.11 13.70 -16.50
N GLU A 89 7.15 14.50 -16.94
CA GLU A 89 6.84 15.83 -16.43
C GLU A 89 5.43 15.76 -15.82
N ALA A 90 5.26 16.13 -14.56
CA ALA A 90 3.95 16.21 -13.92
C ALA A 90 3.80 17.53 -13.16
N ASN A 91 2.64 18.19 -13.31
CA ASN A 91 2.39 19.49 -12.70
C ASN A 91 0.91 19.67 -12.35
N GLY A 92 0.64 20.41 -11.29
CA GLY A 92 -0.72 20.68 -10.84
C GLY A 92 -0.78 21.29 -9.45
N GLN A 93 -1.73 20.83 -8.63
CA GLN A 93 -1.99 21.39 -7.32
C GLN A 93 -2.12 20.31 -6.25
N LEU A 94 -1.74 20.69 -5.02
CA LEU A 94 -1.87 19.89 -3.81
C LEU A 94 -2.56 20.73 -2.73
N LEU A 95 -3.69 20.26 -2.23
CA LEU A 95 -4.42 20.82 -1.09
C LEU A 95 -4.05 20.03 0.17
N GLU A 96 -3.79 20.70 1.29
CA GLU A 96 -3.87 20.10 2.63
C GLU A 96 -4.99 20.80 3.42
N GLN A 97 -5.85 20.05 4.11
CA GLN A 97 -6.80 20.57 5.08
C GLN A 97 -6.71 19.82 6.41
N LEU A 98 -6.71 20.56 7.52
CA LEU A 98 -6.57 20.01 8.87
C LEU A 98 -7.88 20.16 9.64
N ASN A 99 -8.51 19.06 10.05
CA ASN A 99 -9.77 19.06 10.80
C ASN A 99 -9.63 18.40 12.18
N GLY A 100 -10.36 18.90 13.18
CA GLY A 100 -10.36 18.33 14.54
C GLY A 100 -11.07 19.21 15.59
N PRO A 101 -11.38 18.68 16.79
CA PRO A 101 -11.43 17.26 17.11
C PRO A 101 -12.59 16.58 16.37
N LEU A 102 -12.38 15.32 15.97
CA LEU A 102 -13.35 14.44 15.33
C LEU A 102 -13.54 13.18 16.19
N SER A 103 -14.41 12.28 15.74
CA SER A 103 -14.57 10.94 16.34
C SER A 103 -14.48 9.90 15.23
N GLN A 104 -13.47 9.02 15.31
CA GLN A 104 -13.16 8.02 14.29
C GLN A 104 -13.11 6.62 14.90
N LYS A 105 -13.52 5.60 14.15
CA LYS A 105 -13.33 4.19 14.51
C LYS A 105 -11.97 3.67 14.06
N ASP A 106 -11.35 2.86 14.91
CA ASP A 106 -10.18 2.03 14.57
C ASP A 106 -10.59 0.70 13.91
N GLY A 107 -9.60 -0.15 13.60
CA GLY A 107 -9.83 -1.49 13.04
C GLY A 107 -10.52 -2.47 13.98
N TYR A 108 -10.60 -2.18 15.28
CA TYR A 108 -11.40 -2.92 16.28
C TYR A 108 -12.82 -2.36 16.43
N LEU A 109 -13.21 -1.41 15.57
CA LEU A 109 -14.48 -0.67 15.59
C LEU A 109 -14.69 0.21 16.85
N VAL A 110 -13.65 0.41 17.66
CA VAL A 110 -13.63 1.26 18.86
C VAL A 110 -13.48 2.72 18.45
N THR A 111 -14.22 3.63 19.10
CA THR A 111 -14.29 5.04 18.71
C THR A 111 -13.36 5.91 19.57
N HIS A 112 -12.45 6.63 18.92
CA HIS A 112 -11.46 7.52 19.54
C HIS A 112 -11.68 9.00 19.17
N GLU A 113 -11.22 9.91 20.03
CA GLU A 113 -11.11 11.33 19.68
C GLU A 113 -9.89 11.55 18.77
N SER A 114 -10.11 12.07 17.58
CA SER A 114 -9.12 12.13 16.50
C SER A 114 -8.94 13.54 15.92
N TRP A 115 -7.91 13.68 15.09
CA TRP A 115 -7.78 14.72 14.08
C TRP A 115 -7.58 14.08 12.70
N GLN A 116 -7.78 14.87 11.65
CA GLN A 116 -7.72 14.47 10.25
C GLN A 116 -6.77 15.40 9.49
N LEU A 117 -5.85 14.82 8.74
CA LEU A 117 -5.25 15.46 7.57
C LEU A 117 -6.00 14.97 6.33
N HIS A 118 -6.70 15.87 5.68
CA HIS A 118 -7.30 15.69 4.36
C HIS A 118 -6.33 16.25 3.30
N THR A 119 -6.23 15.64 2.13
CA THR A 119 -5.22 15.97 1.12
C THR A 119 -5.73 15.66 -0.29
N GLU A 120 -5.97 16.69 -1.10
CA GLU A 120 -6.34 16.53 -2.52
C GLU A 120 -5.10 16.79 -3.40
N LEU A 121 -4.66 15.82 -4.19
CA LEU A 121 -3.65 15.99 -5.24
C LEU A 121 -4.34 15.93 -6.61
N SER A 122 -4.01 16.85 -7.52
CA SER A 122 -4.47 16.83 -8.90
C SER A 122 -3.36 17.29 -9.85
N LEU A 123 -2.84 16.35 -10.65
CA LEU A 123 -1.73 16.55 -11.57
C LEU A 123 -2.14 16.24 -13.02
N THR A 124 -1.67 17.07 -13.95
CA THR A 124 -1.50 16.67 -15.36
C THR A 124 -0.15 15.97 -15.49
N VAL A 125 -0.08 14.91 -16.27
CA VAL A 125 1.11 14.08 -16.51
C VAL A 125 1.43 14.06 -18.00
N LYS A 126 2.70 14.19 -18.35
CA LYS A 126 3.26 13.99 -19.68
C LYS A 126 4.48 13.07 -19.59
N ILE A 127 4.42 11.91 -20.22
CA ILE A 127 5.55 11.01 -20.41
C ILE A 127 6.06 11.18 -21.83
N THR A 128 7.38 11.32 -21.99
CA THR A 128 8.07 11.43 -23.28
C THR A 128 9.12 10.34 -23.36
N ILE A 129 9.11 9.57 -24.44
CA ILE A 129 10.06 8.49 -24.70
C ILE A 129 10.68 8.75 -26.07
N GLU A 130 12.00 8.91 -26.12
CA GLU A 130 12.74 9.09 -27.36
C GLU A 130 13.80 7.98 -27.45
N GLU A 131 13.83 7.24 -28.57
CA GLU A 131 14.77 6.16 -28.86
C GLU A 131 15.47 6.49 -30.18
N HIS A 132 16.81 6.55 -30.21
CA HIS A 132 17.59 6.81 -31.43
C HIS A 132 18.53 5.63 -31.72
N ASN A 133 18.35 4.99 -32.87
CA ASN A 133 19.26 3.97 -33.39
C ASN A 133 20.08 4.54 -34.57
N GLU A 134 21.35 4.14 -34.72
CA GLU A 134 22.17 4.62 -35.84
C GLU A 134 21.55 4.26 -37.22
N GLY A 135 20.91 5.24 -37.86
CA GLY A 135 20.25 5.11 -39.15
C GLY A 135 18.71 5.09 -39.12
N GLU A 136 18.07 5.25 -37.96
CA GLU A 136 16.61 5.35 -37.82
C GLU A 136 16.20 6.69 -37.19
N ASP A 137 15.51 7.54 -37.96
CA ASP A 137 14.78 8.69 -37.41
C ASP A 137 13.46 8.18 -36.79
N SER A 138 13.34 8.14 -35.47
CA SER A 138 12.06 7.92 -34.77
C SER A 138 11.44 9.25 -34.36
N GLU A 139 10.11 9.35 -34.43
CA GLU A 139 9.39 10.41 -33.72
C GLU A 139 9.25 10.01 -32.23
N PRO A 140 9.30 10.98 -31.29
CA PRO A 140 9.19 10.70 -29.87
C PRO A 140 7.76 10.28 -29.51
N LEU A 141 7.62 9.27 -28.65
CA LEU A 141 6.33 8.83 -28.14
C LEU A 141 5.95 9.69 -26.92
N ILE A 142 4.85 10.43 -27.04
CA ILE A 142 4.30 11.26 -25.98
C ILE A 142 3.01 10.61 -25.48
N VAL A 143 2.89 10.47 -24.17
CA VAL A 143 1.67 10.00 -23.47
C VAL A 143 1.24 11.10 -22.51
N ASN A 144 0.04 11.64 -22.70
CA ASN A 144 -0.56 12.63 -21.80
C ASN A 144 -1.61 11.95 -20.92
N GLY A 145 -1.79 12.43 -19.69
CA GLY A 145 -2.78 11.90 -18.75
C GLY A 145 -2.97 12.77 -17.50
N ARG A 146 -3.67 12.23 -16.51
CA ARG A 146 -3.90 12.86 -15.21
C ARG A 146 -3.77 11.87 -14.06
N ILE A 147 -3.41 12.38 -12.89
CA ILE A 147 -3.50 11.71 -11.59
C ILE A 147 -4.37 12.59 -10.69
N GLN A 148 -5.35 12.00 -10.02
CA GLN A 148 -6.13 12.64 -8.96
C GLN A 148 -6.13 11.72 -7.75
N VAL A 149 -5.90 12.26 -6.55
CA VAL A 149 -5.90 11.49 -5.29
C VAL A 149 -6.54 12.34 -4.21
N ASP A 150 -7.63 11.87 -3.63
CA ASP A 150 -8.18 12.37 -2.37
C ASP A 150 -7.70 11.44 -1.24
N ARG A 151 -7.09 11.98 -0.18
CA ARG A 151 -6.55 11.23 0.94
C ARG A 151 -6.95 11.81 2.28
N ASP A 152 -7.48 10.94 3.14
CA ASP A 152 -7.64 11.20 4.57
C ASP A 152 -6.66 10.35 5.40
N ARG A 153 -5.99 10.99 6.36
CA ARG A 153 -5.26 10.35 7.47
C ARG A 153 -5.88 10.77 8.80
N PHE A 154 -6.36 9.82 9.57
CA PHE A 154 -6.88 10.03 10.93
C PHE A 154 -5.88 9.54 11.98
N ALA A 155 -5.62 10.38 12.99
CA ALA A 155 -4.77 10.03 14.13
C ALA A 155 -5.37 10.51 15.46
N THR A 156 -4.98 9.88 16.58
CA THR A 156 -5.52 10.19 17.91
C THR A 156 -5.08 11.57 18.41
N LEU A 157 -5.91 12.22 19.22
CA LEU A 157 -5.50 13.41 19.98
C LEU A 157 -4.55 13.09 21.16
N LYS A 158 -4.29 11.80 21.44
CA LYS A 158 -3.42 11.32 22.53
C LYS A 158 -2.37 10.36 21.95
N GLY A 159 -1.12 10.82 21.89
CA GLY A 159 0.02 10.05 21.35
C GLY A 159 0.30 10.32 19.87
N ASP A 160 -0.68 10.82 19.11
CA ASP A 160 -0.61 11.02 17.65
C ASP A 160 -0.56 9.71 16.84
N VAL A 161 -1.20 8.67 17.36
CA VAL A 161 -1.22 7.30 16.81
C VAL A 161 -2.23 7.23 15.64
N ALA A 162 -1.83 6.63 14.52
CA ALA A 162 -2.72 6.46 13.37
C ALA A 162 -3.89 5.52 13.68
N ILE A 163 -5.08 5.85 13.17
CA ILE A 163 -6.32 5.10 13.38
C ILE A 163 -6.81 4.47 12.06
N LEU A 164 -6.82 5.29 11.01
CA LEU A 164 -7.31 4.97 9.68
C LEU A 164 -6.61 5.88 8.67
N ASN A 165 -6.14 5.31 7.56
CA ASN A 165 -5.89 6.07 6.34
C ASN A 165 -6.91 5.62 5.28
N SER A 166 -7.44 6.55 4.49
CA SER A 166 -8.27 6.22 3.33
C SER A 166 -7.94 7.09 2.12
N VAL A 167 -8.00 6.51 0.93
CA VAL A 167 -7.82 7.20 -0.35
C VAL A 167 -8.91 6.84 -1.36
N ASP A 168 -9.31 7.82 -2.16
CA ASP A 168 -9.98 7.65 -3.47
C ASP A 168 -9.06 8.22 -4.56
N GLY A 169 -8.53 7.36 -5.43
CA GLY A 169 -7.47 7.68 -6.38
C GLY A 169 -7.85 7.31 -7.82
N LEU A 170 -7.45 8.14 -8.79
CA LEU A 170 -7.73 7.98 -10.21
C LEU A 170 -6.46 8.23 -11.04
N LEU A 171 -6.07 7.25 -11.85
CA LEU A 171 -5.12 7.39 -12.95
C LEU A 171 -5.87 7.35 -14.27
N ALA A 172 -5.59 8.28 -15.18
CA ALA A 172 -6.17 8.27 -16.53
C ALA A 172 -5.15 8.65 -17.62
N VAL A 173 -5.20 7.96 -18.77
CA VAL A 173 -4.43 8.31 -19.97
C VAL A 173 -5.34 9.07 -20.94
N ASP A 174 -5.01 10.33 -21.21
CA ASP A 174 -5.80 11.25 -22.03
C ASP A 174 -5.39 11.26 -23.52
N GLU A 175 -4.12 10.96 -23.84
CA GLU A 175 -3.64 10.94 -25.24
C GLU A 175 -2.39 10.06 -25.39
N VAL A 176 -2.24 9.42 -26.56
CA VAL A 176 -0.99 8.78 -26.98
C VAL A 176 -0.65 9.23 -28.41
N SER A 177 0.51 9.85 -28.60
CA SER A 177 0.90 10.44 -29.89
C SER A 177 0.93 9.40 -31.02
N GLY A 178 0.22 9.68 -32.12
CA GLY A 178 0.22 8.85 -33.32
C GLY A 178 -0.72 7.62 -33.27
N LEU A 179 -1.49 7.41 -32.21
CA LEU A 179 -2.43 6.29 -32.08
C LEU A 179 -3.87 6.77 -31.82
N GLU A 180 -4.79 6.47 -32.74
CA GLU A 180 -6.24 6.68 -32.55
C GLU A 180 -6.84 5.60 -31.62
N ILE A 181 -6.48 5.64 -30.33
CA ILE A 181 -7.08 4.80 -29.28
C ILE A 181 -8.35 5.51 -28.75
N PRO A 182 -9.48 4.80 -28.51
CA PRO A 182 -10.61 5.37 -27.78
C PRO A 182 -10.23 5.60 -26.31
N ILE A 183 -9.97 6.86 -25.97
CA ILE A 183 -9.47 7.35 -24.67
C ILE A 183 -10.36 6.95 -23.48
N SER A 184 -11.65 6.68 -23.70
CA SER A 184 -12.64 6.23 -22.70
C SER A 184 -12.35 4.85 -22.06
N ASN A 185 -11.22 4.23 -22.38
CA ASN A 185 -10.89 2.85 -22.03
C ASN A 185 -9.55 2.74 -21.27
N LEU A 186 -9.06 3.85 -20.68
CA LEU A 186 -7.76 3.93 -19.98
C LEU A 186 -7.85 4.77 -18.69
N GLU A 187 -8.92 4.62 -17.93
CA GLU A 187 -9.08 5.17 -16.57
C GLU A 187 -9.07 4.03 -15.54
N PHE A 188 -8.42 4.22 -14.40
CA PHE A 188 -8.27 3.23 -13.32
C PHE A 188 -8.46 3.90 -11.97
N GLY A 189 -9.52 3.50 -11.26
CA GLY A 189 -9.91 4.01 -9.95
C GLY A 189 -9.57 3.03 -8.82
N VAL A 190 -9.15 3.56 -7.67
CA VAL A 190 -8.78 2.81 -6.48
C VAL A 190 -9.37 3.49 -5.25
N LYS A 191 -10.14 2.78 -4.45
CA LYS A 191 -10.56 3.21 -3.10
C LYS A 191 -9.96 2.26 -2.09
N ASN A 192 -9.09 2.75 -1.21
CA ASN A 192 -8.40 1.92 -0.22
C ASN A 192 -8.59 2.52 1.18
N LYS A 193 -8.78 1.67 2.19
CA LYS A 193 -8.86 2.03 3.60
C LYS A 193 -7.95 1.10 4.41
N GLY A 194 -6.82 1.62 4.86
CA GLY A 194 -5.86 0.90 5.70
C GLY A 194 -6.04 1.24 7.19
N TYR A 195 -6.34 0.24 8.00
CA TYR A 195 -6.52 0.36 9.45
C TYR A 195 -5.21 0.03 10.16
N MET A 196 -4.44 1.09 10.44
CA MET A 196 -3.09 0.98 11.02
C MET A 196 -3.11 0.26 12.37
N ASP A 197 -2.03 -0.47 12.66
CA ASP A 197 -1.88 -1.14 13.95
C ASP A 197 -1.53 -0.12 15.04
N PRO A 198 -2.39 0.06 16.07
CA PRO A 198 -2.13 1.02 17.12
C PRO A 198 -1.14 0.53 18.19
N LEU A 199 -0.72 -0.74 18.13
CA LEU A 199 0.30 -1.33 19.01
C LEU A 199 1.72 -1.18 18.43
N VAL A 200 1.84 -0.94 17.12
CA VAL A 200 3.11 -0.61 16.47
C VAL A 200 3.44 0.87 16.71
N GLU A 201 4.64 1.15 17.22
CA GLU A 201 5.09 2.53 17.44
C GLU A 201 5.43 3.17 16.09
N VAL A 202 4.68 4.21 15.71
CA VAL A 202 4.89 4.94 14.46
C VAL A 202 6.09 5.87 14.62
N ASP A 203 7.23 5.44 14.08
CA ASP A 203 8.43 6.28 14.00
C ASP A 203 8.15 7.60 13.27
N ARG A 204 8.61 8.70 13.85
CA ARG A 204 8.34 10.04 13.31
C ARG A 204 9.42 10.44 12.32
N PRO A 205 9.06 10.95 11.12
CA PRO A 205 10.01 11.53 10.19
C PRO A 205 10.90 12.58 10.87
N LEU A 206 12.19 12.59 10.53
CA LEU A 206 13.20 13.47 11.13
C LEU A 206 12.77 14.94 11.12
N GLU A 207 12.04 15.37 10.08
CA GLU A 207 11.45 16.70 9.94
C GLU A 207 10.55 17.07 11.11
N GLU A 208 9.62 16.19 11.49
CA GLU A 208 8.69 16.41 12.59
C GLU A 208 9.41 16.31 13.96
N GLN A 209 10.51 15.56 14.05
CA GLN A 209 11.38 15.58 15.24
C GLN A 209 12.11 16.93 15.38
N LEU A 210 12.53 17.54 14.27
CA LEU A 210 13.30 18.79 14.25
C LEU A 210 12.41 20.03 14.52
N TYR A 211 11.37 20.26 13.72
CA TYR A 211 10.53 21.47 13.84
C TYR A 211 9.20 21.27 14.58
N GLY A 212 8.86 20.04 14.97
CA GLY A 212 7.64 19.73 15.72
C GLY A 212 7.66 20.22 17.17
N ASP A 213 6.54 19.96 17.86
CA ASP A 213 6.30 20.22 19.30
C ASP A 213 6.70 21.61 19.84
N GLY A 214 6.77 22.62 18.96
CA GLY A 214 7.11 24.00 19.30
C GLY A 214 8.62 24.28 19.35
N ASN A 215 9.45 23.40 18.80
CA ASN A 215 10.88 23.63 18.63
C ASN A 215 11.12 24.92 17.83
N THR A 216 12.20 25.62 18.18
CA THR A 216 12.62 26.87 17.50
C THR A 216 13.97 26.64 16.85
N LEU A 217 14.01 26.79 15.54
CA LEU A 217 15.21 26.61 14.70
C LEU A 217 15.71 27.98 14.23
N THR A 218 17.01 28.17 14.16
CA THR A 218 17.66 29.44 13.78
C THR A 218 18.73 29.20 12.71
N GLU A 219 18.90 30.13 11.78
CA GLU A 219 20.00 30.05 10.80
C GLU A 219 21.36 29.85 11.49
N GLY A 220 22.10 28.83 11.04
CA GLY A 220 23.34 28.33 11.66
C GLY A 220 23.16 27.12 12.58
N ASP A 221 21.95 26.79 13.04
CA ASP A 221 21.67 25.53 13.74
C ASP A 221 21.93 24.34 12.79
N ASN A 222 22.51 23.26 13.32
CA ASN A 222 22.87 22.07 12.54
C ASN A 222 23.04 20.85 13.45
N GLY A 223 23.00 19.66 12.85
CA GLY A 223 23.25 18.41 13.54
C GLY A 223 23.32 17.21 12.60
N THR A 224 23.48 16.04 13.21
CA THR A 224 23.52 14.74 12.54
C THR A 224 22.62 13.79 13.31
N TYR A 225 21.76 13.06 12.60
CA TYR A 225 20.91 11.99 13.13
C TYR A 225 21.39 10.65 12.56
N GLY A 226 21.34 9.59 13.37
CA GLY A 226 21.77 8.24 12.99
C GLY A 226 20.66 7.25 13.28
N GLU A 227 20.25 6.50 12.26
CA GLU A 227 19.19 5.50 12.31
C GLU A 227 19.81 4.13 12.07
N GLU A 228 19.81 3.26 13.09
CA GLU A 228 20.34 1.90 12.96
C GLU A 228 19.28 0.99 12.34
N ASN A 229 19.47 0.60 11.07
CA ASN A 229 18.62 -0.42 10.47
C ASN A 229 19.07 -1.81 10.96
N PRO A 230 18.19 -2.58 11.65
CA PRO A 230 18.57 -3.85 12.27
C PRO A 230 18.86 -4.96 11.24
N ASP A 231 18.14 -4.99 10.12
CA ASP A 231 18.24 -6.04 9.10
C ASP A 231 19.52 -5.91 8.27
N TRP A 232 19.96 -4.67 8.04
CA TRP A 232 21.14 -4.35 7.22
C TRP A 232 22.43 -4.14 8.05
N ASN A 233 22.33 -4.11 9.39
CA ASN A 233 23.44 -3.84 10.31
C ASN A 233 24.25 -2.59 9.91
N TYR A 234 23.52 -1.54 9.52
CA TYR A 234 24.03 -0.31 8.93
C TYR A 234 23.32 0.89 9.57
N THR A 235 24.10 1.89 9.98
CA THR A 235 23.56 3.17 10.45
C THR A 235 23.43 4.13 9.27
N GLN A 236 22.19 4.47 8.92
CA GLN A 236 21.90 5.56 7.99
C GLN A 236 22.22 6.89 8.69
N TRP A 237 22.96 7.79 8.04
CA TRP A 237 23.34 9.08 8.62
C TRP A 237 22.73 10.25 7.85
N TYR A 238 21.88 11.01 8.53
CA TYR A 238 21.24 12.21 8.02
C TYR A 238 21.96 13.44 8.60
N ASN A 239 22.47 14.32 7.77
CA ASN A 239 23.00 15.61 8.21
C ASN A 239 21.95 16.69 7.94
N TRP A 240 21.74 17.60 8.88
CA TRP A 240 20.76 18.66 8.73
C TRP A 240 21.32 20.02 9.17
N SER A 241 20.86 21.09 8.53
CA SER A 241 21.26 22.46 8.87
C SER A 241 20.20 23.49 8.49
N MET A 242 20.13 24.58 9.24
CA MET A 242 19.40 25.79 8.90
C MET A 242 20.34 26.73 8.13
N ASP A 243 20.39 26.63 6.81
CA ASP A 243 21.52 27.14 6.01
C ASP A 243 21.31 28.52 5.34
N ARG A 244 20.05 28.98 5.22
CA ARG A 244 19.68 30.24 4.56
C ARG A 244 18.34 30.78 5.09
N SER A 245 18.17 32.10 5.14
CA SER A 245 16.87 32.74 5.33
C SER A 245 16.42 33.43 4.05
N ASP A 246 15.22 33.06 3.57
CA ASP A 246 14.64 33.58 2.33
C ASP A 246 13.18 33.98 2.51
N ARG A 247 12.74 35.00 1.78
CA ARG A 247 11.33 35.26 1.52
C ARG A 247 10.86 34.44 0.33
N VAL A 248 9.98 33.47 0.57
CA VAL A 248 9.39 32.60 -0.47
C VAL A 248 7.92 32.94 -0.66
N ARG A 249 7.50 33.25 -1.88
CA ARG A 249 6.11 33.66 -2.24
C ARG A 249 5.50 34.82 -1.42
N GLY A 250 6.28 35.47 -0.56
CA GLY A 250 5.86 36.55 0.34
C GLY A 250 5.98 36.24 1.85
N TYR A 251 6.22 34.98 2.22
CA TYR A 251 6.46 34.56 3.60
C TYR A 251 7.94 34.62 3.94
N ASP A 252 8.29 35.19 5.09
CA ASP A 252 9.66 35.16 5.62
C ASP A 252 9.93 33.76 6.21
N CYS A 253 10.93 33.07 5.66
CA CYS A 253 11.21 31.67 5.94
C CYS A 253 12.70 31.44 6.30
N ALA A 254 12.96 30.40 7.08
CA ALA A 254 14.29 29.81 7.22
C ALA A 254 14.31 28.45 6.53
N ARG A 255 15.38 28.15 5.81
CA ARG A 255 15.55 26.90 5.05
C ARG A 255 16.23 25.85 5.91
N LEU A 256 15.49 24.80 6.25
CA LEU A 256 16.03 23.55 6.75
C LEU A 256 16.48 22.72 5.54
N ASN A 257 17.76 22.40 5.48
CA ASN A 257 18.37 21.51 4.51
C ASN A 257 18.70 20.19 5.22
N ILE A 258 18.20 19.06 4.70
CA ILE A 258 18.53 17.71 5.16
C ILE A 258 19.21 16.97 4.01
N SER A 259 20.47 16.60 4.21
CA SER A 259 21.27 15.84 3.25
C SER A 259 21.53 14.42 3.74
N LEU A 260 21.32 13.46 2.85
CA LEU A 260 21.41 12.02 3.13
C LEU A 260 22.49 11.37 2.27
N ASP A 261 23.42 10.63 2.90
CA ASP A 261 24.25 9.62 2.21
C ASP A 261 23.57 8.25 2.35
N PHE A 262 23.59 7.47 1.26
CA PHE A 262 22.96 6.16 1.14
C PHE A 262 23.95 5.22 0.48
N PHE A 263 24.47 4.27 1.26
CA PHE A 263 25.46 3.27 0.86
C PHE A 263 26.72 3.80 0.15
N GLY A 264 27.07 5.08 0.30
CA GLY A 264 28.20 5.67 -0.43
C GLY A 264 27.95 5.83 -1.93
N PHE A 265 26.68 5.82 -2.35
CA PHE A 265 26.22 6.23 -3.67
C PHE A 265 24.94 7.09 -3.60
N MET A 266 24.84 7.98 -2.60
CA MET A 266 23.88 9.11 -2.45
C MET A 266 24.52 10.15 -1.49
N THR A 267 24.17 11.42 -1.23
CA THR A 267 23.37 12.58 -1.73
C THR A 267 21.91 12.52 -2.25
N LEU A 268 20.95 12.59 -1.32
CA LEU A 268 19.67 13.28 -1.53
C LEU A 268 19.75 14.61 -0.78
N ASP A 269 19.35 15.72 -1.41
CA ASP A 269 19.14 17.00 -0.70
C ASP A 269 17.65 17.32 -0.62
N LYS A 270 17.14 17.47 0.60
CA LYS A 270 15.75 17.86 0.91
C LYS A 270 15.74 19.26 1.53
N LEU A 271 15.18 20.22 0.80
CA LEU A 271 15.15 21.64 1.17
C LEU A 271 13.73 22.03 1.59
N ILE A 272 13.58 22.53 2.82
CA ILE A 272 12.30 22.79 3.49
C ILE A 272 12.30 24.23 4.01
N TRP A 273 11.51 25.12 3.42
CA TRP A 273 11.36 26.51 3.88
C TRP A 273 10.24 26.60 4.91
N LEU A 274 10.61 26.81 6.17
CA LEU A 274 9.72 26.91 7.33
C LEU A 274 9.43 28.37 7.66
N SER A 275 8.20 28.70 8.06
CA SER A 275 7.83 30.06 8.49
C SER A 275 6.98 30.05 9.76
N SER A 276 7.23 30.99 10.68
CA SER A 276 6.43 31.20 11.88
C SER A 276 4.99 31.69 11.60
N SER A 277 4.62 31.85 10.32
CA SER A 277 3.29 32.30 9.86
C SER A 277 2.36 31.15 9.45
N VAL A 278 2.88 29.97 9.13
CA VAL A 278 2.16 28.85 8.49
C VAL A 278 2.49 27.54 9.22
N PRO A 279 1.51 26.68 9.56
CA PRO A 279 1.74 25.47 10.38
C PRO A 279 2.35 24.29 9.62
N ARG A 280 2.77 24.51 8.37
CA ARG A 280 3.41 23.58 7.44
C ARG A 280 4.52 24.31 6.67
N PRO A 281 5.45 23.60 6.01
CA PRO A 281 6.42 24.21 5.10
C PRO A 281 5.75 25.10 4.03
N VAL A 282 6.39 26.23 3.73
CA VAL A 282 6.00 27.16 2.65
C VAL A 282 6.52 26.67 1.30
N LYS A 283 7.69 26.03 1.28
CA LYS A 283 8.19 25.29 0.13
C LYS A 283 8.90 24.02 0.59
N ILE A 284 8.73 22.95 -0.16
CA ILE A 284 9.56 21.75 -0.12
C ILE A 284 10.17 21.56 -1.51
N MET A 285 11.44 21.18 -1.56
CA MET A 285 12.09 20.62 -2.74
C MET A 285 12.85 19.36 -2.34
N TYR A 286 12.83 18.36 -3.22
CA TYR A 286 13.80 17.27 -3.21
C TYR A 286 14.54 17.31 -4.55
N TYR A 287 15.84 17.05 -4.52
CA TYR A 287 16.66 16.94 -5.72
C TYR A 287 17.69 15.81 -5.56
N SER A 288 17.78 14.95 -6.56
CA SER A 288 18.90 14.04 -6.76
C SER A 288 19.23 13.95 -8.25
N TYR A 289 20.51 13.83 -8.55
CA TYR A 289 21.05 13.62 -9.87
C TYR A 289 22.22 12.64 -9.73
N THR A 290 22.30 11.66 -10.62
CA THR A 290 23.39 10.67 -10.66
C THR A 290 23.77 10.38 -12.09
N GLY A 291 25.04 10.63 -12.44
CA GLY A 291 25.62 10.18 -13.70
C GLY A 291 26.43 8.89 -13.56
N TRP A 292 26.55 8.10 -14.63
CA TRP A 292 27.49 6.98 -14.71
C TRP A 292 28.21 6.95 -16.06
N THR A 293 29.36 6.29 -16.12
CA THR A 293 30.08 6.01 -17.37
C THR A 293 30.90 4.73 -17.24
N ASP A 294 30.59 3.79 -18.12
CA ASP A 294 31.19 2.48 -18.29
C ASP A 294 31.82 2.35 -19.70
N PRO A 295 32.65 1.32 -19.96
CA PRO A 295 33.35 1.16 -21.24
C PRO A 295 32.46 1.10 -22.49
N ASN A 296 31.17 0.78 -22.35
CA ASN A 296 30.20 0.65 -23.45
C ASN A 296 28.94 1.51 -23.26
N GLU A 297 28.81 2.27 -22.16
CA GLU A 297 27.56 2.96 -21.79
C GLU A 297 27.83 4.22 -20.94
N THR A 298 27.05 5.28 -21.16
CA THR A 298 27.02 6.49 -20.33
C THR A 298 25.56 6.88 -20.11
N GLY A 299 25.21 7.32 -18.92
CA GLY A 299 23.83 7.72 -18.62
C GLY A 299 23.70 8.61 -17.39
N TYR A 300 22.47 9.03 -17.11
CA TYR A 300 22.10 9.68 -15.86
C TYR A 300 20.66 9.38 -15.44
N ILE A 301 20.40 9.56 -14.16
CA ILE A 301 19.07 9.65 -13.54
C ILE A 301 18.97 11.04 -12.89
N LEU A 302 17.84 11.71 -13.10
CA LEU A 302 17.47 12.96 -12.43
C LEU A 302 16.07 12.82 -11.83
N LEU A 303 15.95 13.16 -10.55
CA LEU A 303 14.70 13.16 -9.80
C LEU A 303 14.55 14.52 -9.10
N SER A 304 13.46 15.23 -9.37
CA SER A 304 13.17 16.50 -8.71
C SER A 304 11.67 16.68 -8.48
N THR A 305 11.28 17.07 -7.28
CA THR A 305 9.91 17.51 -6.99
C THR A 305 9.92 18.81 -6.19
N SER A 306 8.91 19.66 -6.39
CA SER A 306 8.66 20.80 -5.53
C SER A 306 7.17 20.96 -5.22
N GLN A 307 6.91 21.24 -3.94
CA GLN A 307 5.64 21.67 -3.39
C GLN A 307 5.84 23.12 -2.92
N THR A 308 5.18 24.11 -3.54
CA THR A 308 5.33 25.53 -3.20
C THR A 308 3.99 26.16 -2.87
N LEU A 309 3.85 26.71 -1.66
CA LEU A 309 2.59 27.29 -1.19
C LEU A 309 2.19 28.47 -2.08
N THR A 310 0.99 28.43 -2.64
CA THR A 310 0.48 29.55 -3.44
C THR A 310 0.39 30.81 -2.58
N LYS A 311 0.59 31.97 -3.19
CA LYS A 311 0.77 33.24 -2.46
C LYS A 311 -0.33 33.54 -1.42
N ASP A 312 -1.59 33.35 -1.82
CA ASP A 312 -2.78 33.52 -0.96
C ASP A 312 -3.34 32.15 -0.50
N GLY A 313 -2.51 31.10 -0.54
CA GLY A 313 -2.91 29.69 -0.40
C GLY A 313 -3.17 29.20 1.02
N TYR A 314 -2.68 29.90 2.05
CA TYR A 314 -2.96 29.56 3.45
C TYR A 314 -4.22 30.29 3.96
N THR A 315 -5.31 29.55 4.12
CA THR A 315 -6.48 29.99 4.89
C THR A 315 -6.37 29.49 6.33
N LYS A 316 -6.30 30.42 7.27
CA LYS A 316 -6.14 30.10 8.70
C LYS A 316 -7.43 29.62 9.36
N GLY A 317 -7.36 28.47 10.01
CA GLY A 317 -8.42 27.83 10.76
C GLY A 317 -8.75 28.48 12.12
N GLY A 318 -9.75 27.90 12.78
CA GLY A 318 -10.33 28.39 14.01
C GLY A 318 -9.47 28.12 15.25
N ALA A 319 -9.85 27.10 16.03
CA ALA A 319 -9.13 26.70 17.24
C ALA A 319 -7.95 25.77 16.93
N GLU A 320 -6.92 25.81 17.75
CA GLU A 320 -5.77 24.90 17.70
C GLU A 320 -6.23 23.47 18.03
N ILE A 321 -5.75 22.49 17.27
CA ILE A 321 -6.09 21.08 17.49
C ILE A 321 -5.32 20.61 18.74
N PRO A 322 -5.98 20.06 19.78
CA PRO A 322 -5.35 19.80 21.08
C PRO A 322 -4.57 18.48 21.09
N ILE A 323 -3.67 18.28 20.11
CA ILE A 323 -2.84 17.08 19.99
C ILE A 323 -1.87 17.00 21.17
N ASN A 324 -2.03 15.99 22.02
CA ASN A 324 -1.14 15.73 23.15
C ASN A 324 -0.25 14.52 22.84
N ARG A 325 0.89 14.80 22.21
CA ARG A 325 1.92 13.83 21.81
C ARG A 325 2.62 13.09 22.98
N GLN A 326 2.37 13.51 24.23
CA GLN A 326 2.91 12.89 25.44
C GLN A 326 1.88 12.04 26.21
N ALA A 327 0.59 12.14 25.86
CA ALA A 327 -0.42 11.24 26.40
C ALA A 327 -0.34 9.87 25.69
N LYS A 328 -0.59 8.79 26.43
CA LYS A 328 -0.86 7.48 25.83
C LYS A 328 -2.37 7.29 25.70
N GLU A 329 -2.81 6.79 24.55
CA GLU A 329 -4.10 6.15 24.40
C GLU A 329 -3.97 4.67 24.78
N ASN A 330 -5.03 4.07 25.32
CA ASN A 330 -5.12 2.64 25.50
C ASN A 330 -6.04 2.08 24.41
N PHE A 331 -5.50 1.24 23.55
CA PHE A 331 -6.27 0.47 22.57
C PHE A 331 -6.68 -0.89 23.16
N VAL A 332 -7.40 -1.69 22.39
CA VAL A 332 -7.70 -3.09 22.72
C VAL A 332 -6.78 -4.02 21.94
N ASP A 333 -6.33 -5.10 22.56
CA ASP A 333 -5.44 -6.08 21.93
C ASP A 333 -6.22 -7.11 21.08
N ARG A 334 -7.55 -7.17 21.26
CA ARG A 334 -8.48 -8.03 20.50
C ARG A 334 -9.86 -7.38 20.35
N SER A 335 -10.59 -7.73 19.29
CA SER A 335 -12.00 -7.40 19.10
C SER A 335 -12.86 -7.93 20.25
N LEU A 336 -13.67 -7.05 20.86
CA LEU A 336 -14.42 -7.32 22.08
C LEU A 336 -15.67 -8.19 21.89
N THR A 337 -16.05 -8.51 20.66
CA THR A 337 -17.28 -9.25 20.31
C THR A 337 -17.00 -10.57 19.57
N ALA A 338 -15.75 -10.86 19.25
CA ALA A 338 -15.34 -12.03 18.48
C ALA A 338 -15.13 -13.29 19.35
N ASP A 339 -15.32 -14.46 18.76
CA ASP A 339 -14.94 -15.76 19.34
C ASP A 339 -13.54 -16.16 18.85
N PHE A 340 -12.74 -16.72 19.76
CA PHE A 340 -11.35 -17.13 19.52
C PHE A 340 -11.13 -18.55 20.06
N ARG A 341 -10.48 -19.41 19.26
CA ARG A 341 -10.27 -20.84 19.55
C ARG A 341 -8.81 -21.25 19.41
N GLU A 342 -8.42 -22.27 20.17
CA GLU A 342 -7.07 -22.85 20.18
C GLU A 342 -6.61 -23.12 18.75
N TRP A 343 -5.42 -22.61 18.39
CA TRP A 343 -4.99 -22.53 16.98
C TRP A 343 -4.80 -23.92 16.35
N GLU A 344 -4.43 -24.93 17.14
CA GLU A 344 -4.39 -26.37 16.78
C GLU A 344 -5.75 -26.91 16.28
N ILE A 345 -6.83 -26.20 16.60
CA ILE A 345 -8.24 -26.53 16.29
C ILE A 345 -8.84 -25.44 15.36
N ALA A 346 -8.00 -24.56 14.82
CA ALA A 346 -8.38 -23.52 13.86
C ALA A 346 -7.87 -23.90 12.44
N PRO A 347 -8.59 -23.51 11.37
CA PRO A 347 -9.82 -22.72 11.36
C PRO A 347 -11.06 -23.63 11.26
N GLN A 348 -11.54 -24.15 12.39
CA GLN A 348 -12.93 -24.63 12.45
C GLN A 348 -13.91 -23.44 12.42
N ASP A 349 -15.11 -23.67 11.87
CA ASP A 349 -16.10 -22.61 11.61
C ASP A 349 -16.58 -21.89 12.90
N GLY A 350 -16.33 -22.49 14.07
CA GLY A 350 -16.66 -21.97 15.40
C GLY A 350 -17.89 -22.67 15.98
N SER A 351 -18.05 -22.65 17.31
CA SER A 351 -19.18 -23.35 17.96
C SER A 351 -20.49 -22.56 17.94
N ILE A 352 -20.80 -21.93 16.81
CA ILE A 352 -22.04 -21.20 16.52
C ILE A 352 -22.50 -21.65 15.13
N SER A 353 -23.77 -22.05 15.01
CA SER A 353 -24.35 -22.57 13.75
C SER A 353 -24.76 -21.42 12.83
N SER A 354 -23.80 -20.58 12.41
CA SER A 354 -24.07 -19.27 11.79
C SER A 354 -23.13 -18.84 10.66
N SER A 355 -22.22 -19.69 10.19
CA SER A 355 -21.47 -19.38 8.97
C SER A 355 -22.34 -19.55 7.72
N SER A 356 -22.07 -18.77 6.66
CA SER A 356 -22.85 -18.78 5.42
C SER A 356 -22.44 -19.86 4.39
N PHE A 357 -21.44 -20.71 4.70
CA PHE A 357 -20.97 -21.75 3.77
C PHE A 357 -21.86 -23.01 3.73
N ASP A 358 -22.28 -23.41 2.51
CA ASP A 358 -23.01 -24.66 2.24
C ASP A 358 -22.16 -25.94 2.52
N LEU A 359 -20.83 -25.80 2.54
CA LEU A 359 -19.85 -26.79 2.99
C LEU A 359 -18.93 -26.10 4.02
N GLY A 360 -19.09 -26.40 5.31
CA GLY A 360 -18.20 -25.88 6.36
C GLY A 360 -16.79 -26.46 6.26
N LEU A 361 -15.79 -25.74 6.78
CA LEU A 361 -14.40 -26.18 6.73
C LEU A 361 -14.18 -27.43 7.61
N GLU A 362 -14.93 -27.60 8.71
CA GLU A 362 -14.88 -28.84 9.51
C GLU A 362 -15.39 -30.06 8.71
N GLU A 363 -16.51 -29.94 7.97
CA GLU A 363 -17.04 -31.02 7.10
C GLU A 363 -16.02 -31.37 6.00
N ALA A 364 -15.36 -30.37 5.41
CA ALA A 364 -14.36 -30.58 4.37
C ALA A 364 -13.09 -31.27 4.90
N VAL A 365 -12.59 -30.90 6.09
CA VAL A 365 -11.45 -31.55 6.73
C VAL A 365 -11.78 -33.00 7.14
N GLU A 366 -12.97 -33.27 7.70
CA GLU A 366 -13.39 -34.64 8.01
C GLU A 366 -13.40 -35.53 6.76
N VAL A 367 -13.96 -35.05 5.63
CA VAL A 367 -13.98 -35.79 4.36
C VAL A 367 -12.57 -35.97 3.78
N ALA A 368 -11.71 -34.94 3.83
CA ALA A 368 -10.32 -35.04 3.40
C ALA A 368 -9.59 -36.17 4.14
N LEU A 369 -9.64 -36.18 5.48
CA LEU A 369 -8.99 -37.19 6.32
C LEU A 369 -9.60 -38.58 6.16
N ALA A 370 -10.90 -38.69 5.90
CA ALA A 370 -11.60 -39.97 5.75
C ALA A 370 -11.45 -40.61 4.36
N GLU A 371 -11.36 -39.82 3.28
CA GLU A 371 -11.45 -40.33 1.90
C GLU A 371 -10.18 -40.12 1.05
N SER A 372 -9.31 -39.15 1.35
CA SER A 372 -8.07 -38.96 0.60
C SER A 372 -7.05 -40.05 0.95
N SER A 373 -6.88 -41.02 0.05
CA SER A 373 -5.84 -42.04 0.19
C SER A 373 -4.44 -41.42 0.15
N GLY A 374 -4.22 -40.37 -0.63
CA GLY A 374 -2.90 -39.75 -0.75
C GLY A 374 -2.50 -38.94 0.49
N LEU A 375 -3.44 -38.26 1.14
CA LEU A 375 -3.22 -37.57 2.43
C LEU A 375 -2.94 -38.60 3.53
N ASN A 376 -3.69 -39.70 3.58
CA ASN A 376 -3.45 -40.80 4.53
C ASN A 376 -2.08 -41.46 4.36
N ASP A 377 -1.66 -41.77 3.12
CA ASP A 377 -0.32 -42.30 2.82
C ASP A 377 0.80 -41.31 3.24
N TRP A 378 0.57 -39.99 3.13
CA TRP A 378 1.52 -38.95 3.55
C TRP A 378 1.59 -38.80 5.09
N MET A 379 0.45 -38.90 5.77
CA MET A 379 0.32 -38.87 7.23
C MET A 379 0.96 -40.09 7.94
N GLU A 380 1.23 -41.20 7.24
CA GLU A 380 2.10 -42.26 7.80
C GLU A 380 3.51 -41.75 8.15
N THR A 381 3.93 -40.61 7.58
CA THR A 381 5.24 -39.98 7.79
C THR A 381 5.21 -38.57 8.40
N HIS A 382 4.06 -37.92 8.42
CA HIS A 382 3.85 -36.55 8.91
C HIS A 382 2.62 -36.58 9.85
N PRO A 383 2.78 -37.09 11.09
CA PRO A 383 1.67 -37.33 12.00
C PRO A 383 1.19 -36.01 12.63
N SER A 384 -0.14 -35.83 12.72
CA SER A 384 -0.80 -34.60 13.19
C SER A 384 -0.58 -33.35 12.31
N PRO A 385 -0.94 -33.38 11.01
CA PRO A 385 -0.79 -32.20 10.18
C PRO A 385 -1.84 -31.12 10.49
N LEU A 386 -1.41 -29.87 10.37
CA LEU A 386 -2.14 -28.64 10.63
C LEU A 386 -2.70 -28.05 9.33
N VAL A 387 -3.78 -27.26 9.39
CA VAL A 387 -4.30 -26.53 8.22
C VAL A 387 -3.59 -25.17 8.11
N SER A 388 -2.67 -25.02 7.16
CA SER A 388 -1.93 -23.77 6.94
C SER A 388 -2.67 -22.80 6.01
N GLU A 389 -3.43 -23.34 5.05
CA GLU A 389 -4.22 -22.55 4.11
C GLU A 389 -5.55 -23.26 3.85
N ALA A 390 -6.62 -22.48 3.72
CA ALA A 390 -7.91 -22.98 3.28
C ALA A 390 -8.62 -21.91 2.45
N SER A 391 -8.94 -22.21 1.20
CA SER A 391 -9.65 -21.28 0.29
C SER A 391 -10.97 -21.89 -0.18
N TYR A 392 -12.05 -21.09 -0.17
CA TYR A 392 -13.39 -21.48 -0.57
C TYR A 392 -13.91 -20.67 -1.75
N TRP A 393 -14.65 -21.34 -2.63
CA TRP A 393 -15.49 -20.71 -3.66
C TRP A 393 -16.73 -21.58 -3.94
N ALA A 394 -17.79 -20.94 -4.45
CA ALA A 394 -18.93 -21.63 -5.05
C ALA A 394 -18.92 -21.44 -6.58
N ASN A 395 -19.57 -22.34 -7.32
CA ASN A 395 -19.71 -22.22 -8.78
C ASN A 395 -21.01 -22.86 -9.28
N GLN A 396 -21.68 -22.22 -10.24
CA GLN A 396 -22.83 -22.79 -10.93
C GLN A 396 -22.40 -23.49 -12.22
N THR A 397 -22.20 -24.81 -12.18
CA THR A 397 -21.75 -25.57 -13.36
C THR A 397 -22.87 -25.83 -14.37
N ASP A 398 -24.14 -25.84 -13.94
CA ASP A 398 -25.31 -25.65 -14.81
C ASP A 398 -26.50 -25.04 -14.06
N LEU A 399 -27.59 -24.69 -14.77
CA LEU A 399 -28.85 -24.10 -14.25
C LEU A 399 -29.54 -24.89 -13.11
N ARG A 400 -28.99 -26.01 -12.65
CA ARG A 400 -29.44 -26.83 -11.51
C ARG A 400 -28.32 -27.34 -10.62
N THR A 401 -27.05 -27.13 -10.98
CA THR A 401 -25.91 -27.76 -10.31
C THR A 401 -25.01 -26.69 -9.72
N MET A 402 -24.95 -26.67 -8.39
CA MET A 402 -24.01 -25.87 -7.61
C MET A 402 -22.88 -26.76 -7.11
N GLU A 403 -21.66 -26.24 -7.12
CA GLU A 403 -20.48 -26.89 -6.56
C GLU A 403 -19.82 -25.93 -5.57
N TYR A 404 -19.65 -26.39 -4.33
CA TYR A 404 -19.03 -25.65 -3.24
C TYR A 404 -17.73 -26.36 -2.89
N THR A 405 -16.59 -25.67 -2.98
CA THR A 405 -15.27 -26.32 -2.90
C THR A 405 -14.37 -25.63 -1.91
N TRP A 406 -13.78 -26.43 -1.01
CA TRP A 406 -12.59 -26.04 -0.26
C TRP A 406 -11.35 -26.62 -0.93
N ASN A 407 -10.34 -25.78 -1.15
CA ASN A 407 -8.95 -26.18 -1.34
C ASN A 407 -8.24 -26.06 0.01
N ILE A 408 -7.66 -27.15 0.52
CA ILE A 408 -7.07 -27.23 1.86
C ILE A 408 -5.60 -27.65 1.74
N THR A 409 -4.69 -26.86 2.31
CA THR A 409 -3.28 -27.19 2.46
C THR A 409 -3.01 -27.69 3.89
N PHE A 410 -2.58 -28.95 3.99
CA PHE A 410 -2.12 -29.59 5.23
C PHE A 410 -0.60 -29.50 5.35
N ALA A 411 -0.09 -29.13 6.52
CA ALA A 411 1.32 -28.89 6.82
C ALA A 411 1.79 -29.73 8.02
N ASP A 412 3.05 -30.17 8.04
CA ASP A 412 3.61 -30.94 9.16
C ASP A 412 3.87 -30.06 10.41
N GLU A 413 3.60 -30.60 11.59
CA GLU A 413 3.86 -29.96 12.89
C GLU A 413 5.39 -29.93 13.16
N MET A 414 5.89 -28.88 13.83
CA MET A 414 7.34 -28.76 14.04
C MET A 414 7.86 -29.73 15.11
N GLY A 415 8.93 -30.45 14.79
CA GLY A 415 9.82 -30.99 15.81
C GLY A 415 10.85 -29.93 16.25
N GLU A 416 11.15 -29.86 17.55
CA GLU A 416 12.27 -29.06 18.07
C GLU A 416 13.60 -29.46 17.37
N TRP A 417 14.31 -28.48 16.80
CA TRP A 417 15.72 -28.59 16.38
C TRP A 417 16.55 -27.48 17.02
N ASP A 418 17.86 -27.73 17.18
CA ASP A 418 18.74 -26.97 18.07
C ASP A 418 18.81 -25.44 17.80
N ASP A 419 18.12 -24.68 18.65
CA ASP A 419 18.52 -23.40 19.27
C ASP A 419 18.74 -22.13 18.40
N TRP A 420 18.88 -22.18 17.07
CA TRP A 420 19.24 -20.97 16.26
C TRP A 420 18.36 -20.65 15.04
N GLU A 421 17.78 -21.63 14.35
CA GLU A 421 16.97 -21.42 13.13
C GLU A 421 16.16 -22.70 12.82
N VAL A 422 14.83 -22.61 12.82
CA VAL A 422 13.94 -23.74 12.49
C VAL A 422 12.93 -23.27 11.44
N TRP A 423 12.74 -24.07 10.37
CA TRP A 423 12.10 -23.63 9.13
C TRP A 423 10.81 -24.42 8.85
N TYR A 424 9.65 -23.73 8.76
CA TYR A 424 8.34 -24.32 8.41
C TYR A 424 8.17 -24.52 6.90
N PRO A 425 7.29 -25.45 6.50
CA PRO A 425 7.59 -26.87 6.42
C PRO A 425 8.18 -27.22 5.04
N THR A 426 9.11 -28.17 4.99
CA THR A 426 9.57 -28.69 3.68
C THR A 426 8.57 -29.64 3.03
N ASN A 427 7.52 -30.08 3.71
CA ASN A 427 6.48 -30.95 3.15
C ASN A 427 5.10 -30.41 3.52
N ALA A 428 4.26 -30.15 2.52
CA ALA A 428 2.84 -29.86 2.68
C ALA A 428 2.03 -30.66 1.65
N TYR A 429 0.77 -30.97 1.94
CA TYR A 429 -0.12 -31.77 1.09
C TYR A 429 -1.40 -30.99 0.79
N GLN A 430 -1.77 -30.87 -0.49
CA GLN A 430 -2.95 -30.09 -0.90
C GLN A 430 -4.05 -30.94 -1.55
N VAL A 431 -5.29 -30.76 -1.06
CA VAL A 431 -6.49 -31.53 -1.44
C VAL A 431 -7.70 -30.62 -1.61
N ASN A 432 -8.49 -30.87 -2.67
CA ASN A 432 -9.76 -30.20 -2.93
C ASN A 432 -10.93 -31.11 -2.56
N VAL A 433 -11.82 -30.62 -1.70
CA VAL A 433 -13.06 -31.29 -1.31
C VAL A 433 -14.24 -30.49 -1.84
N THR A 434 -15.12 -31.13 -2.61
CA THR A 434 -16.27 -30.48 -3.25
C THR A 434 -17.57 -31.13 -2.81
N LYS A 435 -18.56 -30.30 -2.49
CA LYS A 435 -19.96 -30.67 -2.26
C LYS A 435 -20.77 -30.21 -3.46
N GLN A 436 -21.31 -31.16 -4.22
CA GLN A 436 -22.15 -30.88 -5.39
C GLN A 436 -23.63 -31.03 -5.02
N VAL A 437 -24.44 -30.02 -5.34
CA VAL A 437 -25.88 -29.99 -5.11
C VAL A 437 -26.61 -29.89 -6.45
N ILE A 438 -27.21 -30.99 -6.89
CA ILE A 438 -28.02 -31.07 -8.12
C ILE A 438 -29.49 -30.94 -7.78
N THR A 439 -30.07 -29.78 -8.07
CA THR A 439 -31.48 -29.44 -7.86
C THR A 439 -32.41 -30.27 -8.76
N ARG A 440 -33.38 -30.96 -8.15
CA ARG A 440 -34.28 -31.92 -8.83
C ARG A 440 -35.74 -31.70 -8.42
N PRO A 441 -36.48 -30.77 -9.08
CA PRO A 441 -37.81 -30.26 -8.68
C PRO A 441 -38.99 -31.26 -8.51
N ALA A 442 -38.76 -32.56 -8.64
CA ALA A 442 -39.76 -33.61 -8.45
C ALA A 442 -39.22 -34.88 -7.75
N LEU A 443 -37.95 -34.91 -7.34
CA LEU A 443 -37.30 -36.08 -6.74
C LEU A 443 -36.62 -35.79 -5.39
N GLY A 444 -36.46 -34.52 -5.02
CA GLY A 444 -35.53 -34.12 -3.96
C GLY A 444 -34.12 -34.02 -4.53
N ASP A 445 -33.36 -33.06 -4.01
CA ASP A 445 -32.08 -32.67 -4.57
C ASP A 445 -31.01 -33.73 -4.24
N LEU A 446 -30.08 -33.96 -5.18
CA LEU A 446 -28.96 -34.88 -4.94
C LEU A 446 -27.78 -34.07 -4.40
N VAL A 447 -27.33 -34.42 -3.20
CA VAL A 447 -26.12 -33.89 -2.58
C VAL A 447 -25.07 -35.00 -2.57
N GLU A 448 -23.86 -34.70 -3.02
CA GLU A 448 -22.71 -35.62 -3.04
C GLU A 448 -21.45 -34.83 -2.68
N THR A 449 -20.78 -35.22 -1.58
CA THR A 449 -19.50 -34.62 -1.13
C THR A 449 -18.39 -35.62 -1.44
N PHE A 450 -17.28 -35.16 -2.04
CA PHE A 450 -16.20 -36.03 -2.52
C PHE A 450 -14.86 -35.28 -2.66
N ILE A 451 -13.76 -36.04 -2.71
CA ILE A 451 -12.43 -35.51 -3.10
C ILE A 451 -12.44 -35.21 -4.61
N ALA A 452 -12.43 -33.92 -4.98
CA ALA A 452 -12.47 -33.49 -6.38
C ALA A 452 -11.10 -33.60 -7.06
N SER A 453 -10.02 -33.29 -6.34
CA SER A 453 -8.65 -33.49 -6.81
C SER A 453 -7.63 -33.46 -5.67
N GLU A 454 -6.65 -34.34 -5.71
CA GLU A 454 -5.43 -34.26 -4.91
C GLU A 454 -4.32 -33.62 -5.76
N ARG A 455 -3.62 -32.58 -5.27
CA ARG A 455 -2.36 -32.14 -5.90
C ARG A 455 -1.17 -32.98 -5.43
N GLY A 456 -1.28 -33.59 -4.25
CA GLY A 456 -0.20 -34.36 -3.63
C GLY A 456 0.77 -33.48 -2.81
N PRO A 457 1.95 -34.01 -2.46
CA PRO A 457 2.95 -33.28 -1.69
C PRO A 457 3.64 -32.18 -2.53
N TRP A 458 3.83 -31.01 -1.94
CA TRP A 458 4.54 -29.87 -2.52
C TRP A 458 5.51 -29.22 -1.53
N TYR A 459 6.33 -28.28 -2.02
CA TYR A 459 7.55 -27.77 -1.40
C TYR A 459 7.65 -26.23 -1.63
N GLY A 460 7.57 -25.40 -0.60
CA GLY A 460 7.51 -23.92 -0.72
C GLY A 460 7.83 -23.14 0.57
N TYR A 461 7.95 -21.81 0.47
CA TYR A 461 8.23 -20.85 1.57
C TYR A 461 6.90 -20.20 2.09
N ALA A 462 6.78 -19.51 3.23
CA ALA A 462 7.75 -18.96 4.20
C ALA A 462 7.21 -19.04 5.66
N PRO A 463 7.98 -18.74 6.74
CA PRO A 463 7.65 -19.17 8.11
C PRO A 463 6.97 -18.13 9.03
N ILE A 464 6.18 -18.63 9.99
CA ILE A 464 5.85 -17.97 11.27
C ILE A 464 6.29 -18.93 12.39
N PRO A 465 7.08 -18.51 13.40
CA PRO A 465 7.41 -19.38 14.54
C PRO A 465 6.20 -19.75 15.40
N GLU A 466 6.19 -20.96 15.97
CA GLU A 466 5.15 -21.41 16.92
C GLU A 466 5.05 -20.50 18.15
N ASN A 467 6.20 -20.09 18.70
CA ASN A 467 6.30 -19.12 19.80
C ASN A 467 5.78 -17.71 19.45
N ASP A 468 5.62 -17.41 18.16
CA ASP A 468 5.12 -16.14 17.67
C ASP A 468 3.63 -16.19 17.35
N MET A 469 3.04 -17.35 17.03
CA MET A 469 1.60 -17.52 16.82
C MET A 469 0.83 -17.30 18.12
N ALA A 470 -0.31 -16.60 18.05
CA ALA A 470 -1.19 -16.46 19.19
C ALA A 470 -1.84 -17.80 19.61
N ASP A 471 -1.91 -18.06 20.92
CA ASP A 471 -2.59 -19.22 21.56
C ASP A 471 -3.97 -19.55 20.96
N GLN A 472 -4.65 -18.55 20.40
CA GLN A 472 -5.97 -18.68 19.82
C GLN A 472 -6.13 -17.81 18.57
N LEU A 473 -6.84 -18.31 17.57
CA LEU A 473 -7.24 -17.58 16.36
C LEU A 473 -8.76 -17.32 16.35
N LEU A 474 -9.15 -16.24 15.68
CA LEU A 474 -10.52 -15.82 15.39
C LEU A 474 -11.29 -16.94 14.66
N THR A 475 -12.55 -17.20 15.01
CA THR A 475 -13.37 -18.15 14.24
C THR A 475 -13.80 -17.56 12.89
N LEU A 476 -13.99 -18.42 11.89
CA LEU A 476 -14.45 -18.03 10.56
C LEU A 476 -15.86 -17.38 10.59
N ALA A 477 -16.78 -17.83 11.44
CA ALA A 477 -18.04 -17.11 11.65
C ALA A 477 -17.83 -15.70 12.28
N SER A 478 -16.74 -15.47 13.02
CA SER A 478 -16.42 -14.16 13.60
C SER A 478 -15.81 -13.19 12.59
N SER A 479 -15.12 -13.66 11.54
CA SER A 479 -14.67 -12.77 10.44
C SER A 479 -15.86 -12.33 9.58
N GLU A 480 -16.80 -13.23 9.29
CA GLU A 480 -18.09 -12.89 8.67
C GLU A 480 -18.87 -11.83 9.48
N ASP A 481 -19.00 -12.01 10.80
CA ASP A 481 -19.64 -11.03 11.70
C ASP A 481 -18.93 -9.65 11.69
N ILE A 482 -17.59 -9.63 11.66
CA ILE A 482 -16.81 -8.37 11.59
C ILE A 482 -17.07 -7.64 10.27
N TRP A 483 -17.08 -8.36 9.14
CA TRP A 483 -17.33 -7.79 7.82
C TRP A 483 -18.77 -7.27 7.67
N ALA A 484 -19.77 -8.04 8.13
CA ALA A 484 -21.18 -7.63 8.09
C ALA A 484 -21.47 -6.35 8.90
N ASN A 485 -20.63 -6.03 9.90
CA ASN A 485 -20.73 -4.78 10.68
C ASN A 485 -20.13 -3.54 9.97
N VAL A 486 -19.55 -3.69 8.77
CA VAL A 486 -19.02 -2.60 7.96
C VAL A 486 -19.90 -2.37 6.74
N GLN A 487 -20.61 -1.23 6.69
CA GLN A 487 -21.63 -0.93 5.67
C GLN A 487 -21.14 -1.11 4.22
N GLU A 488 -19.90 -0.73 3.92
CA GLU A 488 -19.34 -0.80 2.56
C GLU A 488 -19.09 -2.25 2.10
N ILE A 489 -18.82 -3.16 3.05
CA ILE A 489 -18.73 -4.60 2.78
C ILE A 489 -20.14 -5.20 2.76
N ALA A 490 -21.02 -4.80 3.68
CA ALA A 490 -22.42 -5.21 3.71
C ALA A 490 -23.16 -4.92 2.38
N ASP A 491 -22.96 -3.72 1.83
CA ASP A 491 -23.57 -3.26 0.57
C ASP A 491 -22.99 -3.99 -0.66
N ALA A 492 -21.76 -4.51 -0.60
CA ALA A 492 -21.13 -5.25 -1.69
C ALA A 492 -21.42 -6.77 -1.64
N ALA A 493 -21.33 -7.37 -0.44
CA ALA A 493 -21.30 -8.82 -0.25
C ALA A 493 -22.67 -9.47 0.03
N TYR A 494 -23.60 -8.74 0.65
CA TYR A 494 -24.87 -9.28 1.17
C TYR A 494 -26.10 -8.71 0.43
N SER A 495 -25.91 -7.96 -0.66
CA SER A 495 -26.95 -7.18 -1.35
C SER A 495 -27.58 -7.89 -2.57
N GLY A 496 -28.15 -9.08 -2.35
CA GLY A 496 -28.90 -9.78 -3.41
C GLY A 496 -29.72 -10.98 -2.95
N PHE A 497 -29.17 -11.73 -1.99
CA PHE A 497 -29.83 -12.87 -1.35
C PHE A 497 -30.37 -12.48 0.04
N GLY A 498 -30.45 -13.42 0.99
CA GLY A 498 -31.36 -13.41 2.13
C GLY A 498 -31.11 -12.39 3.27
N GLN A 499 -30.51 -11.23 3.01
CA GLN A 499 -29.98 -10.24 3.97
C GLN A 499 -28.83 -10.72 4.88
N ASP A 500 -28.71 -12.02 5.14
CA ASP A 500 -27.80 -12.59 6.14
C ASP A 500 -26.75 -13.57 5.53
N GLU A 501 -26.63 -13.67 4.20
CA GLU A 501 -25.79 -14.65 3.47
C GLU A 501 -24.98 -13.97 2.34
N VAL A 502 -23.75 -14.42 2.09
CA VAL A 502 -22.85 -13.92 1.02
C VAL A 502 -22.95 -14.77 -0.25
N ASP A 503 -22.97 -14.13 -1.43
CA ASP A 503 -22.94 -14.85 -2.71
C ASP A 503 -21.50 -15.18 -3.16
N PHE A 504 -21.03 -16.38 -2.77
CA PHE A 504 -19.73 -16.91 -3.16
C PHE A 504 -19.64 -17.45 -4.59
N THR A 505 -20.58 -17.13 -5.49
CA THR A 505 -20.44 -17.47 -6.93
C THR A 505 -19.60 -16.46 -7.71
N ASP A 506 -19.61 -15.18 -7.27
CA ASP A 506 -18.76 -14.10 -7.80
C ASP A 506 -17.63 -13.70 -6.80
N ALA A 507 -17.41 -14.50 -5.75
CA ALA A 507 -16.46 -14.22 -4.67
C ALA A 507 -15.70 -15.44 -4.16
N TRP A 508 -14.51 -15.21 -3.60
CA TRP A 508 -13.73 -16.19 -2.85
C TRP A 508 -13.46 -15.75 -1.42
N TYR A 509 -13.30 -16.74 -0.54
CA TYR A 509 -12.85 -16.59 0.83
C TYR A 509 -11.53 -17.35 0.99
N SER A 510 -10.61 -16.87 1.83
CA SER A 510 -9.45 -17.66 2.23
C SER A 510 -8.96 -17.33 3.63
N TYR A 511 -8.45 -18.37 4.29
CA TYR A 511 -7.52 -18.30 5.40
C TYR A 511 -6.09 -18.51 4.88
N SER A 512 -5.12 -17.74 5.37
CA SER A 512 -3.70 -17.92 5.04
C SER A 512 -2.79 -17.59 6.22
N THR A 513 -1.83 -18.48 6.49
CA THR A 513 -0.65 -18.22 7.33
C THR A 513 0.52 -17.76 6.44
N GLY A 514 1.02 -16.54 6.63
CA GLY A 514 2.19 -16.03 5.89
C GLY A 514 2.12 -14.57 5.45
N GLY A 515 1.17 -13.78 5.96
CA GLY A 515 0.94 -12.40 5.51
C GLY A 515 -0.25 -12.25 4.56
N LEU A 516 -0.36 -11.07 3.94
CA LEU A 516 -1.29 -10.79 2.83
C LEU A 516 -0.70 -11.18 1.46
N ASP A 517 0.39 -11.94 1.45
CA ASP A 517 1.24 -12.29 0.31
C ASP A 517 0.50 -13.06 -0.81
N VAL A 518 -0.71 -13.58 -0.55
CA VAL A 518 -1.64 -14.13 -1.57
C VAL A 518 -1.97 -13.12 -2.68
N ALA A 519 -1.84 -11.81 -2.41
CA ALA A 519 -2.00 -10.74 -3.38
C ALA A 519 -0.67 -10.16 -3.91
N GLY A 520 0.50 -10.64 -3.44
CA GLY A 520 1.83 -10.06 -3.58
C GLY A 520 2.47 -10.07 -4.98
N GLY A 521 1.78 -9.53 -5.98
CA GLY A 521 2.33 -9.21 -7.30
C GLY A 521 2.22 -7.73 -7.64
N PHE A 522 2.71 -7.35 -8.83
CA PHE A 522 2.75 -5.96 -9.33
C PHE A 522 1.42 -5.18 -9.20
N GLY A 523 0.28 -5.88 -9.22
CA GLY A 523 -1.02 -5.28 -8.92
C GLY A 523 -1.07 -4.56 -7.57
N MET A 524 -0.62 -5.20 -6.48
CA MET A 524 -0.64 -4.59 -5.14
C MET A 524 0.40 -3.47 -5.00
N GLU A 525 1.58 -3.60 -5.61
CA GLU A 525 2.56 -2.51 -5.66
C GLU A 525 1.99 -1.27 -6.38
N LEU A 526 1.25 -1.47 -7.47
CA LEU A 526 0.56 -0.41 -8.21
C LEU A 526 -0.64 0.15 -7.43
N LEU A 527 -1.32 -0.66 -6.62
CA LEU A 527 -2.44 -0.23 -5.77
C LEU A 527 -1.95 0.59 -4.58
N ASP A 528 -0.90 0.15 -3.89
CA ASP A 528 -0.24 0.94 -2.83
C ASP A 528 0.40 2.21 -3.40
N THR A 529 0.93 2.17 -4.64
CA THR A 529 1.39 3.37 -5.39
C THR A 529 0.27 4.40 -5.56
N LEU A 530 -0.87 3.97 -6.10
CA LEU A 530 -1.97 4.87 -6.45
C LEU A 530 -2.80 5.29 -5.23
N ALA A 531 -2.84 4.47 -4.19
CA ALA A 531 -3.42 4.80 -2.90
C ALA A 531 -2.47 5.66 -2.02
N GLY A 532 -1.15 5.61 -2.21
CA GLY A 532 -0.17 6.22 -1.30
C GLY A 532 -0.26 5.69 0.15
N ILE A 533 -0.92 4.56 0.35
CA ILE A 533 -1.12 3.87 1.64
C ILE A 533 -0.55 2.48 1.45
N SER A 534 0.53 2.15 2.18
CA SER A 534 0.90 0.75 2.35
C SER A 534 -0.13 0.04 3.21
N ILE A 535 -0.58 -1.11 2.74
CA ILE A 535 -1.53 -1.94 3.48
C ILE A 535 -0.81 -2.58 4.68
N PRO A 536 -1.39 -2.54 5.90
CA PRO A 536 -0.77 -3.18 7.05
C PRO A 536 -0.67 -4.69 6.82
N ASN A 537 0.52 -5.29 6.89
CA ASN A 537 0.67 -6.73 6.77
C ASN A 537 0.30 -7.42 8.11
N THR A 538 -0.31 -8.60 8.05
CA THR A 538 -0.79 -9.36 9.21
C THR A 538 -0.48 -10.84 9.04
N ARG A 539 0.23 -11.42 10.01
CA ARG A 539 0.87 -12.75 9.92
C ARG A 539 -0.11 -13.85 9.52
N VAL A 540 -1.28 -13.87 10.14
CA VAL A 540 -2.39 -14.77 9.81
C VAL A 540 -3.63 -13.93 9.53
N SER A 541 -4.31 -14.18 8.41
CA SER A 541 -5.45 -13.39 8.00
C SER A 541 -6.58 -14.22 7.39
N TYR A 542 -7.79 -13.69 7.53
CA TYR A 542 -8.92 -14.05 6.67
C TYR A 542 -9.11 -12.96 5.62
N ILE A 543 -9.24 -13.38 4.36
CA ILE A 543 -9.43 -12.53 3.19
C ILE A 543 -10.75 -12.93 2.52
N MET A 544 -11.53 -11.93 2.10
CA MET A 544 -12.69 -12.14 1.22
C MET A 544 -12.61 -11.15 0.07
N GLN A 545 -12.84 -11.62 -1.15
CA GLN A 545 -12.79 -10.78 -2.35
C GLN A 545 -13.87 -11.14 -3.35
N PHE A 546 -14.50 -10.11 -3.89
CA PHE A 546 -15.50 -10.12 -4.96
C PHE A 546 -14.84 -9.70 -6.26
N GLY A 547 -15.10 -10.43 -7.34
CA GLY A 547 -14.39 -10.25 -8.62
C GLY A 547 -12.92 -10.69 -8.56
N ASN A 548 -12.15 -10.31 -9.57
CA ASN A 548 -10.76 -10.76 -9.74
C ASN A 548 -9.82 -9.60 -10.09
N VAL A 549 -8.93 -9.26 -9.15
CA VAL A 549 -7.82 -8.28 -9.29
C VAL A 549 -7.08 -8.43 -10.62
N TRP A 550 -6.91 -9.66 -11.10
CA TRP A 550 -6.08 -9.99 -12.25
C TRP A 550 -6.84 -9.99 -13.59
N GLU A 551 -8.17 -9.93 -13.59
CA GLU A 551 -9.01 -10.03 -14.80
C GLU A 551 -9.87 -8.78 -15.07
N GLY A 552 -9.56 -7.66 -14.40
CA GLY A 552 -10.01 -6.31 -14.79
C GLY A 552 -11.52 -6.08 -14.74
N ALA A 553 -12.15 -6.56 -13.69
CA ALA A 553 -13.53 -6.22 -13.31
C ALA A 553 -13.52 -5.42 -12.00
N ASP A 554 -14.64 -4.77 -11.69
CA ASP A 554 -14.84 -4.05 -10.44
C ASP A 554 -14.63 -5.03 -9.26
N THR A 555 -13.53 -4.85 -8.54
CA THR A 555 -13.03 -5.82 -7.55
C THR A 555 -13.09 -5.19 -6.16
N THR A 556 -13.65 -5.91 -5.18
CA THR A 556 -13.62 -5.49 -3.77
C THR A 556 -12.89 -6.57 -2.97
N ALA A 557 -11.84 -6.20 -2.23
CA ALA A 557 -11.05 -7.10 -1.38
C ALA A 557 -11.00 -6.56 0.06
N VAL A 558 -11.18 -7.44 1.04
CA VAL A 558 -11.18 -7.09 2.47
C VAL A 558 -10.39 -8.12 3.27
N ALA A 559 -9.73 -7.69 4.34
CA ALA A 559 -9.01 -8.60 5.23
C ALA A 559 -9.23 -8.28 6.72
N VAL A 560 -9.22 -9.34 7.53
CA VAL A 560 -9.26 -9.31 8.99
C VAL A 560 -8.09 -10.13 9.55
N ASP A 561 -7.39 -9.54 10.52
CA ASP A 561 -6.34 -10.13 11.32
C ASP A 561 -6.92 -11.30 12.15
N ALA A 562 -6.44 -12.52 11.92
CA ALA A 562 -6.97 -13.70 12.59
C ALA A 562 -6.50 -13.82 14.05
N GLU A 563 -5.44 -13.12 14.46
CA GLU A 563 -4.90 -13.18 15.83
C GLU A 563 -5.59 -12.16 16.75
N THR A 564 -6.09 -11.06 16.18
CA THR A 564 -6.68 -9.93 16.93
C THR A 564 -8.14 -9.63 16.60
N GLY A 565 -8.69 -10.08 15.47
CA GLY A 565 -10.04 -9.72 15.01
C GLY A 565 -10.16 -8.26 14.55
N ARG A 566 -9.06 -7.68 14.08
CA ARG A 566 -8.97 -6.31 13.57
C ARG A 566 -9.23 -6.28 12.06
N MET A 567 -10.08 -5.38 11.59
CA MET A 567 -10.12 -4.99 10.16
C MET A 567 -8.73 -4.49 9.75
N VAL A 568 -8.15 -5.04 8.68
CA VAL A 568 -6.80 -4.68 8.21
C VAL A 568 -6.89 -3.68 7.08
N TYR A 569 -7.63 -4.04 6.02
CA TYR A 569 -7.94 -3.13 4.93
C TYR A 569 -9.31 -3.41 4.28
N ILE A 570 -9.79 -2.41 3.55
CA ILE A 570 -10.89 -2.51 2.59
C ILE A 570 -10.42 -1.83 1.31
N MET A 571 -10.39 -2.58 0.21
CA MET A 571 -9.98 -2.10 -1.11
C MET A 571 -11.11 -2.31 -2.12
N GLN A 572 -11.30 -1.33 -2.99
CA GLN A 572 -12.13 -1.40 -4.19
C GLN A 572 -11.33 -0.89 -5.39
N VAL A 573 -11.43 -1.58 -6.53
CA VAL A 573 -10.67 -1.28 -7.75
C VAL A 573 -11.62 -1.32 -8.94
N GLU A 574 -11.68 -0.23 -9.71
CA GLU A 574 -12.55 -0.07 -10.88
C GLU A 574 -11.67 0.24 -12.11
N GLY A 575 -11.71 -0.58 -13.17
CA GLY A 575 -10.86 -0.33 -14.34
C GLY A 575 -10.95 -1.36 -15.48
N PRO A 576 -10.54 -1.00 -16.71
CA PRO A 576 -10.76 -1.80 -17.90
C PRO A 576 -9.70 -2.90 -18.12
N GLN A 577 -10.17 -4.12 -18.38
CA GLN A 577 -9.40 -5.35 -18.70
C GLN A 577 -8.21 -5.16 -19.68
N GLY A 578 -8.29 -4.21 -20.60
CA GLY A 578 -7.22 -3.93 -21.57
C GLY A 578 -5.90 -3.47 -20.95
N LEU A 579 -5.90 -2.94 -19.72
CA LEU A 579 -4.68 -2.51 -19.03
C LEU A 579 -3.88 -3.67 -18.43
N ALA A 580 -4.52 -4.73 -17.91
CA ALA A 580 -3.81 -5.92 -17.40
C ALA A 580 -2.97 -6.61 -18.50
N LEU A 581 -3.45 -6.60 -19.74
CA LEU A 581 -2.75 -7.06 -20.95
C LEU A 581 -1.57 -6.16 -21.36
N LEU A 582 -1.53 -4.91 -20.91
CA LEU A 582 -0.39 -4.01 -21.05
C LEU A 582 0.60 -4.12 -19.87
N PHE A 583 0.12 -4.54 -18.69
CA PHE A 583 0.86 -4.57 -17.43
C PHE A 583 1.48 -5.92 -17.03
N GLY A 584 1.12 -7.04 -17.65
CA GLY A 584 1.89 -8.28 -17.44
C GLY A 584 1.22 -9.61 -17.82
N ALA A 585 -0.10 -9.63 -18.03
CA ALA A 585 -0.81 -10.86 -18.40
C ALA A 585 -0.57 -11.25 -19.87
N GLY A 586 0.54 -11.94 -20.16
CA GLY A 586 0.86 -12.35 -21.54
C GLY A 586 1.93 -13.46 -21.66
N ASP A 587 1.44 -14.70 -21.77
CA ASP A 587 2.08 -15.97 -22.21
C ASP A 587 3.52 -16.29 -21.71
#